data_AF-A0A920USV3-F1
#
_entry.id   AF-A0A920USV3-F1
#
_cell.length_a   1.000
_cell.length_b   1.000
_cell.length_c   1.000
_cell.angle_alpha   90.00
_cell.angle_beta   90.00
_cell.angle_gamma   90.00
#
_symmetry.space_group_name_H-M   'P 1'
#
loop_
_entity.id
_entity.type
_entity.pdbx_description
1 polymer ?
#
loop_
_entity_poly.entity_id
_entity_poly.type
_entity_poly.pdbx_seq_one_letter_code
_entity_poly.pdbx_strand_id
1 'polypeptide(L)'
;MIRKNSLPLAFACFFCISSKLAAQSQVGTLEIDEVATNAIFSATTDNDFLTEWVAILPEHDSIPSPRDVLGYTIGTPGELTQVEEIYSYFNTLAQASDRVEVFPLGESFEGRDMLVVAISAADNLTNIETYKGYLNTLSDPRNLNRPTANEIIEDALPIFWMTAGLHSPELGPPEMVMELAYRLAGGN
;
A
#
# COMPACT_ATOMS: atom_id res chain seq x y z
N MET A 1 82.59 7.81 21.36
CA MET A 1 81.39 8.29 22.08
C MET A 1 80.25 8.43 21.06
N ILE A 2 79.47 7.37 20.88
CA ILE A 2 78.45 7.22 19.82
C ILE A 2 77.12 7.77 20.36
N ARG A 3 76.59 8.84 19.74
CA ARG A 3 75.25 9.36 20.04
C ARG A 3 74.21 8.57 19.23
N LYS A 4 73.29 7.89 19.94
CA LYS A 4 72.09 7.26 19.37
C LYS A 4 71.00 8.33 19.22
N ASN A 5 70.51 8.54 18.00
CA ASN A 5 69.30 9.32 17.73
C ASN A 5 68.09 8.41 17.87
N SER A 6 67.21 8.72 18.83
CA SER A 6 65.91 8.08 19.02
C SER A 6 64.84 8.87 18.26
N LEU A 7 64.24 8.26 17.24
CA LEU A 7 63.00 8.73 16.61
C LEU A 7 61.81 8.42 17.54
N PRO A 8 60.82 9.33 17.74
CA PRO A 8 59.61 8.98 18.45
C PRO A 8 58.63 8.25 17.51
N LEU A 9 58.06 7.17 18.01
CA LEU A 9 57.02 6.38 17.38
C LEU A 9 55.69 7.15 17.49
N ALA A 10 55.19 7.70 16.38
CA ALA A 10 53.90 8.37 16.34
C ALA A 10 52.77 7.31 16.30
N PHE A 11 52.02 7.21 17.40
CA PHE A 11 50.81 6.39 17.49
C PHE A 11 49.66 7.13 16.78
N ALA A 12 49.30 6.69 15.58
CA ALA A 12 48.12 7.22 14.89
C ALA A 12 46.85 6.63 15.53
N CYS A 13 46.17 7.43 16.37
CA CYS A 13 44.81 7.11 16.79
C CYS A 13 43.87 7.20 15.58
N PHE A 14 43.42 6.05 15.09
CA PHE A 14 42.36 5.95 14.10
C PHE A 14 41.05 6.28 14.82
N PHE A 15 40.57 7.52 14.70
CA PHE A 15 39.22 7.88 15.08
C PHE A 15 38.27 7.20 14.09
N CYS A 16 37.65 6.09 14.49
CA CYS A 16 36.48 5.57 13.80
C CYS A 16 35.37 6.62 13.93
N ILE A 17 35.15 7.40 12.86
CA ILE A 17 33.93 8.19 12.73
C ILE A 17 32.83 7.16 12.55
N SER A 18 32.13 6.85 13.63
CA SER A 18 30.86 6.14 13.58
C SER A 18 29.87 7.07 12.87
N SER A 19 29.78 6.98 11.55
CA SER A 19 28.63 7.51 10.85
C SER A 19 27.42 6.79 11.45
N LYS A 20 26.60 7.52 12.22
CA LYS A 20 25.26 7.04 12.55
C LYS A 20 24.66 6.59 11.23
N LEU A 21 24.30 5.32 11.10
CA LEU A 21 23.39 4.88 10.05
C LEU A 21 22.20 5.84 10.17
N ALA A 22 22.02 6.72 9.20
CA ALA A 22 20.80 7.50 9.13
C ALA A 22 19.71 6.45 8.92
N ALA A 23 18.86 6.24 9.94
CA ALA A 23 17.64 5.48 9.75
C ALA A 23 16.90 6.11 8.57
N GLN A 24 16.42 5.28 7.66
CA GLN A 24 15.62 5.74 6.53
C GLN A 24 14.44 6.52 7.11
N SER A 25 14.36 7.82 6.83
CA SER A 25 13.31 8.72 7.34
C SER A 25 12.19 8.92 6.33
N GLN A 26 12.36 8.42 5.10
CA GLN A 26 11.44 8.65 3.99
C GLN A 26 11.23 7.38 3.14
N VAL A 27 10.04 7.26 2.58
CA VAL A 27 9.70 6.29 1.52
C VAL A 27 9.45 7.08 0.24
N GLY A 28 10.39 7.01 -0.69
CA GLY A 28 10.37 7.91 -1.86
C GLY A 28 10.54 9.36 -1.42
N THR A 29 9.51 10.19 -1.63
CA THR A 29 9.45 11.60 -1.21
C THR A 29 8.62 11.83 0.06
N LEU A 30 7.96 10.78 0.56
CA LEU A 30 7.04 10.86 1.68
C LEU A 30 7.78 10.60 2.99
N GLU A 31 7.37 11.30 4.04
CA GLU A 31 7.80 11.01 5.40
C GLU A 31 7.24 9.64 5.85
N ILE A 32 7.83 9.08 6.91
CA ILE A 32 7.35 7.83 7.50
C ILE A 32 6.34 8.12 8.60
N ASP A 33 5.21 7.41 8.59
CA ASP A 33 4.34 7.31 9.75
C ASP A 33 5.05 6.44 10.80
N GLU A 34 5.82 7.07 11.70
CA GLU A 34 6.55 6.37 12.74
C GLU A 34 5.62 5.62 13.70
N VAL A 35 4.42 6.14 13.96
CA VAL A 35 3.47 5.52 14.90
C VAL A 35 2.96 4.21 14.32
N ALA A 36 2.47 4.24 13.08
CA ALA A 36 1.97 3.04 12.42
C ALA A 36 3.07 2.05 12.10
N THR A 37 4.23 2.52 11.62
CA THR A 37 5.38 1.67 11.33
C THR A 37 5.86 0.93 12.59
N ASN A 38 5.97 1.61 13.73
CA ASN A 38 6.34 0.96 14.99
C ASN A 38 5.27 -0.03 15.48
N ALA A 39 3.99 0.26 15.25
CA ALA A 39 2.91 -0.67 15.56
C ALA A 39 3.02 -1.96 14.72
N ILE A 40 3.28 -1.84 13.42
CA ILE A 40 3.50 -2.98 12.50
C ILE A 40 4.67 -3.85 13.00
N PHE A 41 5.83 -3.25 13.29
CA PHE A 41 6.99 -3.98 13.81
C PHE A 41 6.71 -4.64 15.15
N SER A 42 5.97 -3.98 16.05
CA SER A 42 5.64 -4.51 17.37
C SER A 42 4.65 -5.67 17.31
N ALA A 43 3.72 -5.64 16.35
CA ALA A 43 2.69 -6.65 16.16
C ALA A 43 3.17 -7.86 15.33
N THR A 44 4.30 -7.73 14.61
CA THR A 44 4.81 -8.80 13.76
C THR A 44 5.81 -9.69 14.51
N THR A 45 5.56 -11.00 14.52
CA THR A 45 6.36 -11.95 15.30
C THR A 45 7.75 -12.22 14.75
N ASP A 46 7.94 -12.05 13.44
CA ASP A 46 9.22 -12.24 12.75
C ASP A 46 9.34 -11.25 11.58
N ASN A 47 10.51 -10.61 11.45
CA ASN A 47 10.78 -9.66 10.37
C ASN A 47 10.80 -10.32 9.00
N ASP A 48 10.96 -11.65 8.90
CA ASP A 48 10.85 -12.37 7.63
C ASP A 48 9.45 -12.28 7.01
N PHE A 49 8.42 -11.90 7.78
CA PHE A 49 7.07 -11.62 7.26
C PHE A 49 6.91 -10.19 6.73
N LEU A 50 7.89 -9.31 6.95
CA LEU A 50 7.85 -7.91 6.55
C LEU A 50 8.74 -7.68 5.33
N THR A 51 8.10 -7.45 4.18
CA THR A 51 8.82 -6.97 2.99
C THR A 51 9.00 -5.45 3.04
N GLU A 52 9.96 -4.93 2.29
CA GLU A 52 10.19 -3.48 2.17
C GLU A 52 8.93 -2.67 1.80
N TRP A 53 7.97 -3.31 1.12
CA TRP A 53 6.74 -2.68 0.63
C TRP A 53 5.65 -2.52 1.69
N VAL A 54 5.72 -3.30 2.78
CA VAL A 54 4.67 -3.35 3.83
C VAL A 54 5.23 -3.07 5.22
N ALA A 55 6.54 -3.18 5.42
CA ALA A 55 7.19 -2.94 6.72
C ALA A 55 7.03 -1.49 7.20
N ILE A 56 7.01 -0.54 6.27
CA ILE A 56 7.00 0.90 6.54
C ILE A 56 5.75 1.50 5.91
N LEU A 57 5.01 2.31 6.67
CA LEU A 57 3.85 3.05 6.17
C LEU A 57 4.27 4.49 5.80
N PRO A 58 4.12 4.92 4.53
CA PRO A 58 4.36 6.31 4.17
C PRO A 58 3.25 7.21 4.73
N GLU A 59 3.60 8.42 5.14
CA GLU A 59 2.66 9.46 5.54
C GLU A 59 2.31 10.33 4.32
N HIS A 60 1.02 10.48 4.03
CA HIS A 60 0.52 11.37 2.98
C HIS A 60 -0.10 12.63 3.57
N ASP A 61 0.37 13.81 3.14
CA ASP A 61 -0.13 15.10 3.66
C ASP A 61 -1.64 15.33 3.45
N SER A 62 -2.20 14.80 2.35
CA SER A 62 -3.58 15.08 1.92
C SER A 62 -4.47 13.86 1.87
N ILE A 63 -3.92 12.66 2.04
CA ILE A 63 -4.67 11.40 1.97
C ILE A 63 -4.68 10.84 3.39
N PRO A 64 -5.86 10.73 4.03
CA PRO A 64 -5.93 10.25 5.40
C PRO A 64 -5.65 8.75 5.44
N SER A 65 -4.76 8.34 6.35
CA SER A 65 -4.52 6.93 6.63
C SER A 65 -5.70 6.32 7.40
N PRO A 66 -5.83 4.98 7.46
CA PRO A 66 -6.80 4.37 8.36
C PRO A 66 -6.58 4.79 9.82
N ARG A 67 -5.34 5.00 10.25
CA ARG A 67 -5.00 5.46 11.61
C ARG A 67 -5.57 6.86 11.89
N ASP A 68 -5.57 7.75 10.92
CA ASP A 68 -6.11 9.12 11.11
C ASP A 68 -7.63 9.14 11.25
N VAL A 69 -8.31 8.15 10.65
CA VAL A 69 -9.78 8.02 10.69
C VAL A 69 -10.24 7.18 11.88
N LEU A 70 -9.58 6.05 12.14
CA LEU A 70 -9.98 5.05 13.15
C LEU A 70 -9.31 5.28 14.51
N GLY A 71 -8.17 5.98 14.54
CA GLY A 71 -7.39 6.25 15.75
C GLY A 71 -6.38 5.16 16.13
N TYR A 72 -6.31 4.06 15.37
CA TYR A 72 -5.35 2.97 15.57
C TYR A 72 -4.81 2.45 14.24
N THR A 73 -3.62 1.85 14.27
CA THR A 73 -3.03 1.22 13.08
C THR A 73 -3.72 -0.10 12.78
N ILE A 74 -3.96 -0.37 11.50
CA ILE A 74 -4.55 -1.62 11.02
C ILE A 74 -3.80 -2.83 11.59
N GLY A 75 -4.54 -3.82 12.08
CA GLY A 75 -3.98 -5.02 12.70
C GLY A 75 -3.52 -4.86 14.16
N THR A 76 -3.78 -3.71 14.81
CA THR A 76 -3.52 -3.53 16.25
C THR A 76 -4.24 -4.62 17.06
N PRO A 77 -3.53 -5.38 17.93
CA PRO A 77 -4.15 -6.46 18.69
C PRO A 77 -5.29 -5.98 19.59
N GLY A 78 -6.46 -6.60 19.43
CA GLY A 78 -7.66 -6.28 20.22
C GLY A 78 -8.55 -5.20 19.61
N GLU A 79 -8.11 -4.55 18.52
CA GLU A 79 -8.93 -3.62 17.74
C GLU A 79 -9.58 -4.35 16.56
N LEU A 80 -10.85 -4.05 16.31
CA LEU A 80 -11.60 -4.59 15.18
C LEU A 80 -12.58 -3.54 14.68
N THR A 81 -12.48 -3.22 13.40
CA THR A 81 -13.24 -2.19 12.72
C THR A 81 -14.60 -2.73 12.29
N GLN A 82 -15.67 -2.00 12.64
CA GLN A 82 -17.01 -2.40 12.22
C GLN A 82 -17.21 -2.09 10.74
N VAL A 83 -18.10 -2.86 10.10
CA VAL A 83 -18.30 -2.75 8.63
C VAL A 83 -18.70 -1.34 8.19
N GLU A 84 -19.49 -0.63 9.00
CA GLU A 84 -19.89 0.76 8.73
C GLU A 84 -18.69 1.72 8.77
N GLU A 85 -17.72 1.48 9.64
CA GLU A 85 -16.49 2.27 9.75
C GLU A 85 -15.55 1.97 8.57
N ILE A 86 -15.47 0.71 8.14
CA ILE A 86 -14.74 0.31 6.92
C ILE A 86 -15.34 1.04 5.70
N TYR A 87 -16.67 1.06 5.57
CA TYR A 87 -17.34 1.78 4.48
C TYR A 87 -17.09 3.28 4.55
N SER A 88 -17.18 3.86 5.75
CA SER A 88 -16.88 5.27 5.97
C SER A 88 -15.45 5.61 5.56
N TYR A 89 -14.49 4.75 5.88
CA TYR A 89 -13.09 4.95 5.52
C TYR A 89 -12.89 4.95 4.00
N PHE A 90 -13.45 3.99 3.26
CA PHE A 90 -13.33 3.99 1.80
C PHE A 90 -13.98 5.22 1.15
N ASN A 91 -15.11 5.70 1.68
CA ASN A 91 -15.72 6.94 1.22
C ASN A 91 -14.85 8.18 1.51
N THR A 92 -14.20 8.22 2.67
CA THR A 92 -13.23 9.27 3.01
C THR A 92 -12.04 9.22 2.06
N LEU A 93 -11.52 8.03 1.76
CA LEU A 93 -10.39 7.86 0.85
C LEU A 93 -10.74 8.32 -0.58
N ALA A 94 -11.93 7.98 -1.08
CA ALA A 94 -12.43 8.41 -2.38
C ALA A 94 -12.64 9.94 -2.48
N GLN A 95 -12.95 10.60 -1.37
CA GLN A 95 -13.05 12.06 -1.33
C GLN A 95 -11.67 12.74 -1.33
N ALA A 96 -10.64 12.06 -0.80
CA ALA A 96 -9.30 12.62 -0.66
C ALA A 96 -8.38 12.34 -1.86
N SER A 97 -8.70 11.35 -2.70
CA SER A 97 -7.86 10.94 -3.83
C SER A 97 -8.66 10.75 -5.11
N ASP A 98 -8.23 11.38 -6.20
CA ASP A 98 -8.75 11.19 -7.56
C ASP A 98 -8.38 9.82 -8.17
N ARG A 99 -7.59 9.04 -7.43
CA ARG A 99 -7.16 7.69 -7.78
C ARG A 99 -8.09 6.62 -7.22
N VAL A 100 -9.13 6.98 -6.47
CA VAL A 100 -10.02 6.05 -5.79
C VAL A 100 -11.47 6.32 -6.14
N GLU A 101 -12.15 5.31 -6.65
CA GLU A 101 -13.59 5.33 -6.90
C GLU A 101 -14.27 4.18 -6.15
N VAL A 102 -15.36 4.48 -5.45
CA VAL A 102 -16.13 3.51 -4.67
C VAL A 102 -17.51 3.39 -5.26
N PHE A 103 -17.93 2.16 -5.58
CA PHE A 103 -19.26 1.89 -6.08
C PHE A 103 -19.84 0.61 -5.50
N PRO A 104 -21.16 0.53 -5.29
CA PRO A 104 -21.81 -0.68 -4.82
C PRO A 104 -21.85 -1.72 -5.96
N LEU A 105 -21.45 -2.95 -5.66
CA LEU A 105 -21.67 -4.11 -6.52
C LEU A 105 -23.13 -4.59 -6.47
N GLY A 106 -23.75 -4.41 -5.31
CA GLY A 106 -25.10 -4.87 -4.95
C GLY A 106 -25.21 -5.06 -3.45
N GLU A 107 -26.38 -5.47 -2.98
CA GLU A 107 -26.64 -5.68 -1.55
C GLU A 107 -26.44 -7.16 -1.16
N SER A 108 -25.98 -7.38 0.07
CA SER A 108 -26.01 -8.68 0.73
C SER A 108 -27.44 -9.09 1.07
N PHE A 109 -27.61 -10.33 1.56
CA PHE A 109 -28.93 -10.81 2.01
C PHE A 109 -29.53 -9.96 3.13
N GLU A 110 -28.70 -9.34 3.96
CA GLU A 110 -29.14 -8.46 5.05
C GLU A 110 -29.33 -7.00 4.60
N GLY A 111 -29.21 -6.71 3.30
CA GLY A 111 -29.37 -5.35 2.76
C GLY A 111 -28.16 -4.44 3.00
N ARG A 112 -26.96 -5.01 3.13
CA ARG A 112 -25.71 -4.23 3.29
C ARG A 112 -24.98 -4.16 1.95
N ASP A 113 -24.48 -2.98 1.57
CA ASP A 113 -23.73 -2.81 0.33
C ASP A 113 -22.46 -3.68 0.29
N MET A 114 -22.27 -4.41 -0.80
CA MET A 114 -20.98 -5.01 -1.13
C MET A 114 -20.20 -3.98 -1.95
N LEU A 115 -19.21 -3.34 -1.32
CA LEU A 115 -18.43 -2.30 -1.99
C LEU A 115 -17.41 -2.88 -2.96
N VAL A 116 -17.23 -2.19 -4.08
CA VAL A 116 -16.04 -2.29 -4.93
C VAL A 116 -15.29 -0.97 -4.84
N VAL A 117 -13.98 -1.07 -4.65
CA VAL A 117 -13.07 0.06 -4.57
C VAL A 117 -12.10 -0.07 -5.74
N ALA A 118 -12.26 0.76 -6.76
CA ALA A 118 -11.36 0.82 -7.90
C ALA A 118 -10.25 1.82 -7.62
N ILE A 119 -8.99 1.39 -7.79
CA ILE A 119 -7.82 2.23 -7.53
C ILE A 119 -6.91 2.24 -8.76
N SER A 120 -6.67 3.41 -9.35
CA SER A 120 -5.80 3.58 -10.51
C SER A 120 -5.41 5.05 -10.71
N ALA A 121 -4.67 5.39 -11.77
CA ALA A 121 -4.57 6.79 -12.17
C ALA A 121 -5.94 7.36 -12.56
N ALA A 122 -6.20 8.65 -12.31
CA ALA A 122 -7.48 9.30 -12.59
C ALA A 122 -7.93 9.14 -14.06
N ASP A 123 -6.97 9.25 -15.00
CA ASP A 123 -7.23 9.03 -16.43
C ASP A 123 -7.69 7.59 -16.72
N ASN A 124 -7.17 6.61 -15.98
CA ASN A 124 -7.58 5.22 -16.16
C ASN A 124 -9.00 4.99 -15.64
N LEU A 125 -9.35 5.57 -14.49
CA LEU A 125 -10.69 5.47 -13.90
C LEU A 125 -11.75 6.13 -14.81
N THR A 126 -11.41 7.29 -15.38
CA THR A 126 -12.26 7.95 -16.39
C THR A 126 -12.54 7.05 -17.60
N ASN A 127 -11.60 6.16 -17.95
CA ASN A 127 -11.70 5.23 -19.08
C ASN A 127 -12.02 3.78 -18.67
N ILE A 128 -12.50 3.54 -17.45
CA ILE A 128 -12.67 2.18 -16.90
C ILE A 128 -13.57 1.29 -17.77
N GLU A 129 -14.64 1.84 -18.36
CA GLU A 129 -15.53 1.09 -19.24
C GLU A 129 -14.85 0.66 -20.56
N THR A 130 -13.92 1.47 -21.07
CA THR A 130 -13.11 1.10 -22.24
C THR A 130 -12.25 -0.12 -21.94
N TYR A 131 -11.53 -0.12 -20.81
CA TYR A 131 -10.69 -1.24 -20.40
C TYR A 131 -11.51 -2.50 -20.07
N LYS A 132 -12.68 -2.35 -19.44
CA LYS A 132 -13.63 -3.46 -19.25
C LYS A 132 -14.07 -4.05 -20.60
N GLY A 133 -14.35 -3.20 -21.59
CA GLY A 133 -14.70 -3.62 -22.95
C GLY A 133 -13.58 -4.41 -23.65
N TYR A 134 -12.33 -3.97 -23.51
CA TYR A 134 -11.17 -4.70 -24.00
C TYR A 134 -11.06 -6.09 -23.37
N LEU A 135 -11.10 -6.20 -22.05
CA LEU A 135 -11.00 -7.50 -21.37
C LEU A 135 -12.18 -8.42 -21.70
N ASN A 136 -13.39 -7.88 -21.81
CA ASN A 136 -14.56 -8.65 -22.22
C ASN A 136 -14.39 -9.22 -23.63
N THR A 137 -13.88 -8.41 -24.56
CA THR A 137 -13.58 -8.86 -25.94
C THR A 137 -12.51 -9.95 -25.95
N LEU A 138 -11.43 -9.77 -25.18
CA LEU A 138 -10.36 -10.77 -25.04
C LEU A 138 -10.86 -12.08 -24.40
N SER A 139 -11.88 -12.01 -23.55
CA SER A 139 -12.43 -13.18 -22.84
C SER A 139 -13.26 -14.13 -23.72
N ASP A 140 -13.78 -13.65 -24.86
CA ASP A 140 -14.58 -14.47 -25.78
C ASP A 140 -13.85 -14.72 -27.11
N PRO A 141 -13.11 -15.83 -27.25
CA PRO A 141 -12.35 -16.12 -28.47
C PRO A 141 -13.23 -16.46 -29.68
N ARG A 142 -14.55 -16.66 -29.53
CA ARG A 142 -15.43 -17.06 -30.65
C ARG A 142 -15.63 -15.93 -31.67
N ASN A 143 -15.46 -14.68 -31.24
CA ASN A 143 -15.71 -13.49 -32.04
C ASN A 143 -14.43 -12.67 -32.28
N LEU A 144 -13.25 -13.23 -32.00
CA LEU A 144 -11.98 -12.50 -31.99
C LEU A 144 -10.93 -13.17 -32.88
N ASN A 145 -10.30 -12.39 -33.75
CA ASN A 145 -9.14 -12.82 -34.54
C ASN A 145 -7.83 -12.37 -33.87
N ARG A 146 -6.72 -13.03 -34.19
CA ARG A 146 -5.41 -12.77 -33.57
C ARG A 146 -4.88 -11.34 -33.81
N PRO A 147 -4.93 -10.76 -35.03
CA PRO A 147 -4.55 -9.37 -35.23
C PRO A 147 -5.27 -8.39 -34.31
N THR A 148 -6.61 -8.45 -34.26
CA THR A 148 -7.41 -7.58 -33.38
C THR A 148 -7.12 -7.85 -31.90
N ALA A 149 -6.89 -9.10 -31.50
CA ALA A 149 -6.50 -9.42 -30.13
C ALA A 149 -5.17 -8.75 -29.74
N ASN A 150 -4.18 -8.74 -30.64
CA ASN A 150 -2.89 -8.11 -30.39
C ASN A 150 -3.03 -6.58 -30.26
N GLU A 151 -3.85 -5.94 -31.10
CA GLU A 151 -4.14 -4.50 -30.97
C GLU A 151 -4.73 -4.18 -29.60
N ILE A 152 -5.73 -4.96 -29.16
CA ILE A 152 -6.33 -4.77 -27.83
C ILE A 152 -5.31 -4.99 -26.70
N ILE A 153 -4.41 -5.96 -26.82
CA ILE A 153 -3.40 -6.25 -25.78
C ILE A 153 -2.40 -5.09 -25.61
N GLU A 154 -2.05 -4.39 -26.69
CA GLU A 154 -1.16 -3.22 -26.61
C GLU A 154 -1.83 -2.03 -25.91
N ASP A 155 -3.16 -1.89 -26.03
CA ASP A 155 -3.92 -0.77 -25.47
C ASP A 155 -4.53 -1.07 -24.07
N ALA A 156 -4.75 -2.34 -23.74
CA ALA A 156 -5.45 -2.74 -22.52
C ALA A 156 -4.56 -2.61 -21.26
N LEU A 157 -5.21 -2.29 -20.14
CA LEU A 157 -4.57 -2.34 -18.83
C LEU A 157 -4.81 -3.70 -18.15
N PRO A 158 -3.80 -4.27 -17.47
CA PRO A 158 -4.05 -5.39 -16.57
C PRO A 158 -4.91 -4.93 -15.38
N ILE A 159 -6.02 -5.63 -15.15
CA ILE A 159 -6.90 -5.41 -14.00
C ILE A 159 -6.70 -6.54 -13.00
N PHE A 160 -6.23 -6.20 -11.80
CA PHE A 160 -6.12 -7.13 -10.69
C PHE A 160 -7.40 -7.06 -9.85
N TRP A 161 -7.99 -8.23 -9.56
CA TRP A 161 -9.20 -8.34 -8.75
C TRP A 161 -8.89 -9.04 -7.43
N MET A 162 -9.30 -8.42 -6.32
CA MET A 162 -9.13 -8.95 -4.98
C MET A 162 -10.44 -8.84 -4.21
N THR A 163 -10.75 -9.86 -3.42
CA THR A 163 -11.93 -9.90 -2.56
C THR A 163 -11.49 -10.09 -1.11
N ALA A 164 -12.09 -9.35 -0.19
CA ALA A 164 -11.86 -9.48 1.24
C ALA A 164 -13.18 -9.68 1.98
N GLY A 165 -13.18 -10.50 3.03
CA GLY A 165 -14.36 -10.75 3.85
C GLY A 165 -15.33 -11.81 3.30
N LEU A 166 -14.88 -12.74 2.46
CA LEU A 166 -15.72 -13.84 1.97
C LEU A 166 -16.17 -14.77 3.11
N HIS A 167 -15.25 -15.11 4.02
CA HIS A 167 -15.57 -15.84 5.23
C HIS A 167 -15.62 -14.87 6.40
N SER A 168 -16.77 -14.74 7.05
CA SER A 168 -16.95 -13.80 8.16
C SER A 168 -16.01 -13.96 9.36
N PRO A 169 -15.48 -15.17 9.69
CA PRO A 169 -14.50 -15.31 10.77
C PRO A 169 -13.08 -14.87 10.40
N GLU A 170 -12.79 -14.59 9.12
CA GLU A 170 -11.49 -14.10 8.66
C GLU A 170 -11.45 -12.57 8.79
N LEU A 171 -11.05 -12.11 9.96
CA LEU A 171 -11.09 -10.68 10.32
C LEU A 171 -9.95 -9.86 9.69
N GLY A 172 -8.85 -10.51 9.31
CA GLY A 172 -7.66 -9.84 8.78
C GLY A 172 -7.83 -9.21 7.39
N PRO A 173 -8.42 -9.90 6.39
CA PRO A 173 -8.52 -9.34 5.04
C PRO A 173 -9.30 -8.02 4.95
N PRO A 174 -10.51 -7.85 5.57
CA PRO A 174 -11.23 -6.58 5.54
C PRO A 174 -10.46 -5.39 6.13
N GLU A 175 -9.67 -5.65 7.17
CA GLU A 175 -8.76 -4.67 7.80
C GLU A 175 -7.62 -4.29 6.85
N MET A 176 -6.89 -5.30 6.36
CA MET A 176 -5.70 -5.13 5.52
C MET A 176 -5.99 -4.33 4.24
N VAL A 177 -7.16 -4.52 3.62
CA VAL A 177 -7.48 -3.82 2.37
C VAL A 177 -7.65 -2.30 2.55
N MET A 178 -7.93 -1.82 3.77
CA MET A 178 -7.97 -0.37 4.05
C MET A 178 -6.58 0.24 3.95
N GLU A 179 -5.57 -0.41 4.52
CA GLU A 179 -4.17 0.02 4.42
C GLU A 179 -3.62 -0.15 3.00
N LEU A 180 -3.94 -1.26 2.32
CA LEU A 180 -3.54 -1.44 0.93
C LEU A 180 -4.11 -0.32 0.04
N ALA A 181 -5.39 0.01 0.21
CA ALA A 181 -6.02 1.08 -0.55
C ALA A 181 -5.34 2.43 -0.30
N TYR A 182 -5.01 2.74 0.95
CA TYR A 182 -4.24 3.94 1.32
C TYR A 182 -2.92 4.02 0.55
N ARG A 183 -2.11 2.94 0.62
CA ARG A 183 -0.80 2.87 -0.05
C ARG A 183 -0.90 3.10 -1.56
N LEU A 184 -1.99 2.67 -2.19
CA LEU A 184 -2.21 2.81 -3.64
C LEU A 184 -2.86 4.16 -4.04
N ALA A 185 -3.59 4.79 -3.11
CA ALA A 185 -4.28 6.06 -3.32
C ALA A 185 -3.31 7.24 -3.45
N GLY A 186 -2.08 7.11 -2.94
CA GLY A 186 -1.02 8.11 -3.02
C GLY A 186 -0.39 8.31 -4.38
N GLY A 187 -0.40 7.28 -5.23
CA GLY A 187 0.48 7.23 -6.40
C GLY A 187 1.96 7.04 -6.02
N ASN A 188 2.82 7.00 -7.04
CA ASN A 188 4.27 6.97 -6.88
C ASN A 188 4.87 8.37 -7.00
#